data_AF-A0A838HCV9-F1
#
_entry.id   AF-A0A838HCV9-F1
#
_cell.length_a   1.000
_cell.length_b   1.000
_cell.length_c   1.000
_cell.angle_alpha   90.00
_cell.angle_beta   90.00
_cell.angle_gamma   90.00
#
_symmetry.space_group_name_H-M   'P 1'
#
loop_
_entity.id
_entity.type
_entity.pdbx_description
1 polymer ?
#
loop_
_entity_poly.entity_id
_entity_poly.type
_entity_poly.pdbx_seq_one_letter_code
_entity_poly.pdbx_strand_id
1 'polypeptide(L)'
;MSAFSPFLSPFPRLFLLAALPALVSCASEAAKPAPDPLAQRIRKHVRHLGSDELEGRAPGQPGGDAAVRYIEGRLRALGLEPAGTEGFRQPVPLQGVRTLPETRFTWTPAGADS
;
A
#
# COMPACT_ATOMS: atom_id res chain seq x y z
N MET A 1 14.83 -24.95 90.27
CA MET A 1 14.09 -25.68 89.22
C MET A 1 14.32 -24.89 87.94
N SER A 2 15.35 -25.23 87.15
CA SER A 2 15.26 -26.08 85.93
C SER A 2 14.49 -25.32 84.82
N ALA A 3 14.93 -25.18 83.56
CA ALA A 3 15.96 -25.82 82.77
C ALA A 3 15.95 -25.22 81.34
N PHE A 4 17.05 -25.39 80.58
CA PHE A 4 17.15 -25.66 79.12
C PHE A 4 17.05 -24.52 78.05
N SER A 5 18.24 -24.09 77.60
CA SER A 5 18.86 -23.88 76.26
C SER A 5 18.09 -24.18 74.93
N PRO A 6 18.69 -24.05 73.71
CA PRO A 6 19.05 -22.85 72.92
C PRO A 6 18.74 -22.99 71.39
N PHE A 7 19.29 -22.09 70.55
CA PHE A 7 19.70 -22.33 69.14
C PHE A 7 18.64 -22.31 68.00
N LEU A 8 18.72 -21.28 67.13
CA LEU A 8 18.44 -21.46 65.69
C LEU A 8 19.17 -20.40 64.83
N SER A 9 20.30 -20.84 64.27
CA SER A 9 21.01 -20.49 63.01
C SER A 9 20.89 -19.11 62.31
N PRO A 10 22.02 -18.59 61.78
CA PRO A 10 22.05 -17.62 60.69
C PRO A 10 22.15 -18.33 59.32
N PHE A 11 21.19 -18.13 58.41
CA PHE A 11 21.32 -18.62 57.03
C PHE A 11 21.99 -17.56 56.13
N PRO A 12 22.97 -17.96 55.28
CA PRO A 12 23.87 -17.05 54.58
C PRO A 12 23.21 -16.44 53.33
N ARG A 13 23.23 -15.11 53.26
CA ARG A 13 22.88 -14.32 52.07
C ARG A 13 24.10 -14.20 51.16
N LEU A 14 24.49 -15.25 50.45
CA LEU A 14 25.57 -15.09 49.46
C LEU A 14 25.54 -16.17 48.37
N PHE A 15 24.54 -16.13 47.48
CA PHE A 15 24.61 -16.80 46.19
C PHE A 15 23.59 -16.18 45.22
N LEU A 16 23.85 -14.97 44.71
CA LEU A 16 23.09 -14.44 43.58
C LEU A 16 23.83 -13.31 42.83
N LEU A 17 24.95 -13.61 42.16
CA LEU A 17 25.66 -12.56 41.39
C LEU A 17 26.48 -13.09 40.21
N ALA A 18 25.91 -13.96 39.36
CA ALA A 18 26.61 -14.43 38.15
C ALA A 18 25.69 -14.75 36.97
N ALA A 19 24.77 -13.84 36.58
CA ALA A 19 23.94 -14.04 35.38
C ALA A 19 23.51 -12.75 34.65
N LEU A 20 24.30 -11.68 34.65
CA LEU A 20 24.04 -10.47 33.84
C LEU A 20 25.36 -9.94 33.26
N PRO A 21 25.83 -10.43 32.11
CA PRO A 21 25.76 -9.57 30.92
C PRO A 21 25.78 -10.38 29.61
N ALA A 22 24.61 -10.78 29.09
CA ALA A 22 24.54 -11.37 27.74
C ALA A 22 23.34 -10.85 26.92
N LEU A 23 22.77 -9.70 27.30
CA LEU A 23 21.60 -9.11 26.62
C LEU A 23 21.87 -7.74 25.99
N VAL A 24 23.12 -7.27 25.95
CA VAL A 24 23.48 -5.96 25.37
C VAL A 24 24.12 -6.14 23.99
N SER A 25 23.43 -6.77 23.04
CA SER A 25 23.91 -6.83 21.65
C SER A 25 22.78 -6.91 20.62
N CYS A 26 21.69 -6.16 20.83
CA CYS A 26 20.66 -6.00 19.81
C CYS A 26 19.85 -4.73 20.04
N ALA A 27 20.34 -3.56 19.64
CA ALA A 27 19.51 -2.36 19.50
C ALA A 27 20.27 -1.22 18.81
N SER A 28 20.60 -1.38 17.53
CA SER A 28 20.78 -0.21 16.66
C SER A 28 20.49 -0.61 15.22
N GLU A 29 19.26 -1.04 14.96
CA GLU A 29 18.73 -1.00 13.61
C GLU A 29 18.18 0.41 13.42
N ALA A 30 18.90 1.22 12.65
CA ALA A 30 18.48 2.57 12.31
C ALA A 30 17.08 2.51 11.71
N ALA A 31 16.07 2.96 12.46
CA ALA A 31 14.69 2.95 12.04
C ALA A 31 14.56 3.76 10.74
N LYS A 32 14.24 3.09 9.64
CA LYS A 32 13.91 3.77 8.39
C LYS A 32 12.73 4.71 8.66
N PRO A 33 12.76 5.95 8.15
CA PRO A 33 11.67 6.89 8.35
C PRO A 33 10.37 6.26 7.85
N ALA A 34 9.32 6.38 8.66
CA ALA A 34 8.00 5.88 8.30
C ALA A 34 7.56 6.51 6.95
N PRO A 35 6.88 5.76 6.06
CA PRO A 35 6.46 6.31 4.79
C PRO A 35 5.42 7.40 5.01
N ASP A 36 5.56 8.52 4.29
CA ASP A 36 4.61 9.63 4.30
C ASP A 36 3.15 9.11 4.15
N PRO A 37 2.25 9.42 5.10
CA PRO A 37 0.85 9.01 5.04
C PRO A 37 0.14 9.42 3.75
N LEU A 38 0.48 10.59 3.18
CA LEU A 38 -0.09 11.04 1.91
C LEU A 38 0.39 10.13 0.76
N ALA A 39 1.70 9.87 0.67
CA ALA A 39 2.25 8.94 -0.30
C ALA A 39 1.62 7.54 -0.19
N GLN A 40 1.34 7.04 1.03
CA GLN A 40 0.67 5.76 1.22
C GLN A 40 -0.77 5.76 0.67
N ARG A 41 -1.53 6.83 0.93
CA ARG A 41 -2.91 6.97 0.43
C ARG A 41 -2.95 7.01 -1.09
N ILE A 42 -2.06 7.78 -1.73
CA ILE A 42 -1.94 7.84 -3.19
C ILE A 42 -1.58 6.47 -3.74
N ARG A 43 -0.57 5.79 -3.16
CA ARG A 43 -0.14 4.47 -3.59
C ARG A 43 -1.27 3.44 -3.54
N LYS A 44 -2.15 3.50 -2.53
CA LYS A 44 -3.32 2.63 -2.42
C LYS A 44 -4.27 2.82 -3.61
N HIS A 45 -4.59 4.07 -3.96
CA HIS A 45 -5.46 4.37 -5.09
C HIS A 45 -4.84 3.96 -6.43
N VAL A 46 -3.55 4.26 -6.63
CA VAL A 46 -2.82 3.89 -7.85
C VAL A 46 -2.76 2.38 -8.01
N ARG A 47 -2.45 1.64 -6.94
CA ARG A 47 -2.43 0.16 -6.98
C ARG A 47 -3.78 -0.41 -7.39
N HIS A 48 -4.87 0.08 -6.81
CA HIS A 48 -6.20 -0.42 -7.16
C HIS A 48 -6.61 -0.06 -8.60
N LEU A 49 -6.37 1.18 -9.03
CA LEU A 49 -6.74 1.61 -10.39
C LEU A 49 -5.86 1.02 -11.49
N GLY A 50 -4.69 0.49 -11.14
CA GLY A 50 -3.79 -0.20 -12.04
C GLY A 50 -3.72 -1.70 -11.81
N SER A 51 -4.68 -2.28 -11.09
CA SER A 51 -4.68 -3.71 -10.77
C SER A 51 -5.30 -4.55 -11.89
N ASP A 52 -4.90 -5.82 -11.96
CA ASP A 52 -5.36 -6.75 -12.99
C ASP A 52 -6.86 -7.05 -12.87
N GLU A 53 -7.47 -6.92 -11.68
CA GLU A 53 -8.92 -7.10 -11.49
C GLU A 53 -9.75 -6.08 -12.28
N LEU A 54 -9.15 -4.96 -12.69
CA LEU A 54 -9.81 -4.02 -13.59
C LEU A 54 -9.63 -4.39 -15.06
N GLU A 55 -8.80 -5.36 -15.44
CA GLU A 55 -8.60 -5.84 -16.83
C GLU A 55 -8.27 -4.75 -17.89
N GLY A 56 -8.02 -3.51 -17.45
CA GLY A 56 -7.90 -2.32 -18.29
C GLY A 56 -9.06 -1.33 -18.16
N ARG A 57 -8.79 -0.04 -18.38
CA ARG A 57 -9.75 1.06 -18.18
C ARG A 57 -10.15 1.77 -19.47
N ALA A 58 -10.17 1.03 -20.58
CA ALA A 58 -10.60 1.58 -21.86
C ALA A 58 -12.10 1.96 -21.81
N PRO A 59 -12.52 3.02 -22.53
CA PRO A 59 -13.93 3.41 -22.58
C PRO A 59 -14.83 2.26 -23.05
N GLY A 60 -15.97 2.09 -22.39
CA GLY A 60 -16.95 1.04 -22.73
C GLY A 60 -16.54 -0.39 -22.37
N GLN A 61 -15.43 -0.58 -21.64
CA GLN A 61 -15.02 -1.88 -21.10
C GLN A 61 -15.48 -2.04 -19.65
N PRO A 62 -15.76 -3.29 -19.18
CA PRO A 62 -16.20 -3.56 -17.80
C PRO A 62 -15.25 -2.97 -16.74
N GLY A 63 -13.95 -3.03 -17.00
CA GLY A 63 -12.90 -2.45 -16.17
C GLY A 63 -12.94 -0.93 -16.05
N GLY A 64 -13.28 -0.25 -17.15
CA GLY A 64 -13.52 1.18 -17.19
C GLY A 64 -14.70 1.55 -16.28
N ASP A 65 -15.81 0.83 -16.38
CA ASP A 65 -17.00 1.07 -15.55
C ASP A 65 -16.72 0.82 -14.06
N ALA A 66 -15.93 -0.20 -13.74
CA ALA A 66 -15.48 -0.46 -12.37
C ALA A 66 -14.62 0.68 -11.81
N ALA A 67 -13.68 1.19 -12.62
CA ALA A 67 -12.87 2.35 -12.22
C ALA A 67 -13.72 3.61 -12.01
N VAL A 68 -14.73 3.86 -12.86
CA VAL A 68 -15.67 4.97 -12.68
C VAL A 68 -16.38 4.85 -11.33
N ARG A 69 -16.99 3.69 -11.03
CA ARG A 69 -17.68 3.47 -9.75
C ARG A 69 -16.76 3.67 -8.55
N TYR A 70 -15.52 3.22 -8.65
CA TYR A 70 -14.52 3.43 -7.59
C TYR A 70 -14.30 4.92 -7.32
N ILE A 71 -14.05 5.71 -8.37
CA ILE A 71 -13.79 7.14 -8.27
C ILE A 71 -15.04 7.85 -7.71
N GLU A 72 -16.23 7.57 -8.22
CA GLU A 72 -17.49 8.13 -7.70
C GLU A 72 -17.66 7.84 -6.21
N GLY A 73 -17.40 6.60 -5.78
CA GLY A 73 -17.46 6.22 -4.37
C GLY A 73 -16.44 6.98 -3.50
N ARG A 74 -15.23 7.22 -4.02
CA ARG A 74 -14.22 8.04 -3.33
C ARG A 74 -14.63 9.50 -3.21
N LEU A 75 -15.20 10.10 -4.26
CA LEU A 75 -15.68 11.48 -4.24
C LEU A 75 -16.83 11.65 -3.23
N ARG A 76 -17.79 10.71 -3.23
CA ARG A 76 -18.88 10.69 -2.23
C ARG A 76 -18.36 10.55 -0.80
N ALA A 77 -17.40 9.64 -0.57
CA ALA A 77 -16.81 9.44 0.74
C ALA A 77 -16.03 10.65 1.26
N LEU A 78 -15.59 11.54 0.37
CA LEU A 78 -14.96 12.82 0.71
C LEU A 78 -15.98 13.94 0.97
N GLY A 79 -17.28 13.69 0.79
CA GLY A 79 -18.33 14.70 0.96
C GLY A 79 -18.32 15.77 -0.13
N LEU A 80 -17.79 15.44 -1.32
CA LEU A 80 -17.77 16.38 -2.43
C LEU A 80 -19.15 16.47 -3.08
N GLU A 81 -19.54 17.68 -3.46
CA GLU A 81 -20.74 17.89 -4.26
C GLU A 81 -20.48 17.43 -5.71
N PRO A 82 -21.48 16.79 -6.35
CA PRO A 82 -21.39 16.41 -7.76
C PRO A 82 -21.32 17.65 -8.66
N ALA A 83 -20.47 17.59 -9.70
CA ALA A 83 -20.26 18.69 -10.65
C ALA A 83 -20.31 18.24 -12.12
N GLY A 84 -20.77 17.02 -12.38
CA GLY A 84 -21.01 16.49 -13.71
C GLY A 84 -22.43 16.80 -14.21
N THR A 85 -22.65 16.60 -15.51
CA THR A 85 -23.99 16.72 -16.10
C THR A 85 -24.98 15.72 -15.48
N GLU A 86 -24.49 14.55 -15.08
CA GLU A 86 -25.28 13.51 -14.40
C GLU A 86 -24.59 13.08 -13.10
N GLY A 87 -24.79 13.87 -12.04
CA GLY A 87 -24.13 13.63 -10.76
C GLY A 87 -22.61 13.83 -10.86
N PHE A 88 -21.81 12.79 -10.63
CA PHE A 88 -20.35 12.86 -10.78
C PHE A 88 -19.87 12.58 -12.21
N ARG A 89 -20.77 12.26 -13.15
CA ARG A 89 -20.42 11.87 -14.52
C ARG A 89 -20.53 13.01 -15.50
N GLN A 90 -19.56 13.06 -16.41
CA GLN A 90 -19.57 13.97 -17.55
C GLN A 90 -19.64 13.17 -18.85
N PRO A 91 -20.70 13.32 -19.67
CA PRO A 91 -20.75 12.70 -20.98
C PRO A 91 -19.66 13.28 -21.88
N VAL A 92 -18.87 12.39 -22.49
CA VAL A 92 -17.83 12.73 -23.46
C VAL A 92 -18.05 11.92 -24.74
N PRO A 93 -18.08 12.55 -25.93
CA PRO A 93 -18.27 11.83 -27.19
C PRO A 93 -17.03 10.96 -27.48
N LEU A 94 -17.25 9.67 -27.70
CA LEU A 94 -16.20 8.75 -28.11
C LEU A 94 -16.12 8.70 -29.64
N GLN A 95 -14.92 8.85 -30.18
CA GLN A 95 -14.64 8.65 -31.60
C GLN A 95 -13.84 7.37 -31.76
N GLY A 96 -14.32 6.46 -32.61
CA GLY A 96 -13.62 5.24 -32.99
C GLY A 96 -13.17 5.33 -34.44
N VAL A 97 -11.92 4.93 -34.71
CA VAL A 97 -11.42 4.71 -36.08
C VAL A 97 -11.32 3.21 -36.30
N ARG A 98 -11.93 2.73 -37.38
CA ARG A 98 -11.83 1.33 -37.80
C ARG A 98 -11.03 1.28 -39.09
N THR A 99 -9.95 0.51 -39.09
CA THR A 99 -9.18 0.23 -40.31
C THR A 99 -9.98 -0.68 -41.24
N LEU A 100 -9.92 -0.38 -42.53
CA LEU A 100 -10.52 -1.21 -43.57
C LEU A 100 -9.59 -2.40 -43.90
N PRO A 101 -10.12 -3.53 -44.42
CA PRO A 101 -9.32 -4.72 -44.72
C PRO A 101 -8.10 -4.47 -45.63
N GLU A 102 -8.19 -3.49 -46.53
CA GLU A 102 -7.16 -3.09 -47.48
C GLU A 102 -6.10 -2.13 -46.89
N THR A 103 -6.25 -1.72 -45.63
CA THR A 103 -5.31 -0.79 -44.98
C THR A 103 -3.93 -1.43 -44.88
N ARG A 104 -2.93 -0.82 -45.52
CA ARG A 104 -1.54 -1.26 -45.45
C ARG A 104 -0.70 -0.25 -44.68
N PHE A 105 0.01 -0.72 -43.65
CA PHE A 105 1.02 0.03 -42.92
C PHE A 105 2.41 -0.44 -43.36
N THR A 106 3.23 0.48 -43.87
CA THR A 106 4.64 0.23 -44.16
C THR A 106 5.49 1.16 -43.32
N TRP A 107 6.43 0.58 -42.58
CA TRP A 107 7.42 1.32 -41.81
C TRP A 107 8.77 1.23 -42.51
N THR A 108 9.36 2.38 -42.81
CA THR A 108 10.72 2.47 -43.34
C THR A 108 11.62 3.06 -42.26
N PRO A 109 12.63 2.33 -41.76
CA PRO A 109 13.61 2.89 -40.85
C PRO A 109 14.34 4.06 -41.51
N ALA A 110 14.60 5.12 -40.76
CA ALA A 110 15.44 6.22 -41.24
C ALA A 110 16.86 5.66 -41.51
N GLY A 111 17.32 5.74 -42.77
CA GLY A 111 18.67 5.32 -43.19
C GLY A 111 18.74 4.01 -43.98
N ALA A 112 17.62 3.44 -44.42
CA ALA A 112 17.62 2.25 -45.28
C ALA A 112 18.02 2.55 -46.75
N ASP A 113 18.20 3.83 -47.09
CA ASP A 113 18.34 4.32 -48.47
C ASP A 113 19.75 4.93 -48.75
N SER A 114 20.72 4.75 -47.84
CA SER A 114 22.10 5.27 -47.98
C SER A 114 23.13 4.18 -48.12
#